data_AF-A0A9E2FTC2-F1
#
_entry.id   AF-A0A9E2FTC2-F1
#
_cell.length_a   1.000
_cell.length_b   1.000
_cell.length_c   1.000
_cell.angle_alpha   90.00
_cell.angle_beta   90.00
_cell.angle_gamma   90.00
#
_symmetry.space_group_name_H-M   'P 1'
#
loop_
_entity.id
_entity.type
_entity.pdbx_description
1 polymer ?
#
loop_
_entity_poly.entity_id
_entity_poly.type
_entity_poly.pdbx_seq_one_letter_code
_entity_poly.pdbx_strand_id
1 'polypeptide(L)'
;MKIDITREPPTDIFRDRAKYLRIFMALLSLAVSGMLLMVYGFVSDTPQSDTLEKTSLALLVAPSVVVGYFGGKLRAYIRLNPRQKKILTDLCLKHAEISTYCGLVAKEGREPILAEYHACQDWAEDVSNKRKQAEKK
;
A
#
# COMPACT_ATOMS: atom_id res chain seq x y z
N MET A 1 -6.13 2.31 5.27
CA MET A 1 -5.35 1.99 6.48
C MET A 1 -5.40 3.23 7.36
N LYS A 2 -5.94 3.14 8.58
CA LYS A 2 -5.98 4.28 9.51
C LYS A 2 -4.65 4.31 10.24
N ILE A 3 -3.82 5.31 9.93
CA ILE A 3 -2.52 5.49 10.61
C ILE A 3 -2.76 6.40 11.80
N ASP A 4 -2.32 5.94 12.97
CA ASP A 4 -2.36 6.73 14.19
C ASP A 4 -1.00 7.40 14.37
N ILE A 5 -0.97 8.72 14.28
CA ILE A 5 0.27 9.50 14.38
C ILE A 5 0.86 9.52 15.80
N THR A 6 0.12 9.02 16.79
CA THR A 6 0.58 8.90 18.19
C THR A 6 1.29 7.57 18.48
N ARG A 7 1.26 6.64 17.53
CA ARG A 7 1.93 5.33 17.63
C ARG A 7 3.19 5.26 16.78
N GLU A 8 3.96 4.21 17.00
CA GLU A 8 5.13 3.91 16.19
C GLU A 8 4.74 3.81 14.69
N PRO A 9 5.58 4.39 13.81
CA PRO A 9 5.35 4.34 12.38
C PRO A 9 5.25 2.88 11.88
N PRO A 10 4.38 2.59 10.90
CA PRO A 10 4.31 1.26 10.31
C PRO A 10 5.63 0.93 9.62
N THR A 11 6.12 -0.30 9.85
CA THR A 11 7.40 -0.80 9.35
C THR A 11 7.52 -0.63 7.83
N ASP A 12 8.73 -0.26 7.40
CA ASP A 12 9.02 0.09 6.01
C ASP A 12 8.77 -1.06 5.02
N ILE A 13 7.65 -1.00 4.29
CA ILE A 13 7.35 -1.95 3.20
C ILE A 13 8.26 -1.67 1.99
N PHE A 14 8.87 -0.49 1.86
CA PHE A 14 9.79 -0.18 0.76
C PHE A 14 11.16 -0.80 0.90
N ARG A 15 11.60 -1.11 2.12
CA ARG A 15 12.85 -1.83 2.35
C ARG A 15 12.83 -3.21 1.69
N ASP A 16 11.67 -3.86 1.71
CA ASP A 16 11.41 -5.15 1.05
C ASP A 16 10.89 -5.02 -0.38
N ARG A 17 10.93 -3.82 -1.00
CA ARG A 17 10.41 -3.60 -2.36
C ARG A 17 10.91 -4.65 -3.37
N ALA A 18 12.19 -5.04 -3.26
CA ALA A 18 12.80 -6.02 -4.15
C ALA A 18 12.24 -7.43 -3.93
N LYS A 19 11.91 -7.77 -2.68
CA LYS A 19 11.27 -9.04 -2.31
C LYS A 19 9.83 -9.07 -2.83
N TYR A 20 9.08 -7.99 -2.66
CA TYR A 20 7.73 -7.86 -3.22
C TYR A 20 7.74 -7.85 -4.75
N LEU A 21 8.71 -7.19 -5.40
CA LEU A 21 8.85 -7.20 -6.85
C LEU A 21 9.17 -8.60 -7.38
N ARG A 22 10.02 -9.37 -6.69
CA ARG A 22 10.28 -10.78 -7.04
C ARG A 22 9.02 -11.64 -6.89
N ILE A 23 8.28 -11.48 -5.80
CA ILE A 23 7.01 -12.20 -5.59
C ILE A 23 6.00 -11.83 -6.69
N PHE A 24 5.91 -10.55 -7.04
CA PHE A 24 5.07 -10.08 -8.12
C PHE A 24 5.47 -10.67 -9.48
N MET A 25 6.77 -10.73 -9.80
CA MET A 25 7.27 -11.38 -11.02
C MET A 25 6.98 -12.88 -11.03
N ALA A 26 7.11 -13.56 -9.89
CA ALA A 26 6.76 -14.98 -9.76
C ALA A 26 5.26 -15.22 -9.93
N LEU A 27 4.41 -14.35 -9.40
CA LEU A 27 2.96 -14.39 -9.60
C LEU A 27 2.58 -14.13 -11.07
N LEU A 28 3.25 -13.18 -11.72
CA LEU A 28 3.08 -12.92 -13.15
C LEU A 28 3.48 -14.12 -14.00
N SER A 29 4.62 -14.77 -13.71
CA SER A 29 5.04 -15.98 -14.43
C SER A 29 4.04 -17.11 -14.20
N LEU A 30 3.47 -17.22 -13.00
CA LEU A 30 2.41 -18.19 -12.70
C LEU A 30 1.16 -17.91 -13.55
N ALA A 31 0.73 -16.65 -13.63
CA ALA A 31 -0.41 -16.26 -14.45
C ALA A 31 -0.18 -16.53 -15.94
N VAL A 32 1.01 -16.20 -16.46
CA VAL A 32 1.40 -16.49 -17.85
C VAL A 32 1.43 -18.01 -18.10
N SER A 33 1.92 -18.80 -17.15
CA SER A 33 1.92 -20.26 -17.26
C SER A 33 0.49 -20.85 -17.29
N GLY A 34 -0.43 -20.31 -16.48
CA GLY A 34 -1.85 -20.68 -16.53
C GLY A 34 -2.48 -20.35 -17.88
N MET A 35 -2.15 -19.18 -18.44
CA MET A 35 -2.62 -18.77 -19.77
C MET A 35 -2.07 -19.67 -20.88
N LEU A 36 -0.78 -20.03 -20.83
CA LEU A 36 -0.16 -20.97 -21.77
C LEU A 36 -0.78 -22.37 -21.70
N LEU A 37 -1.11 -22.86 -20.50
CA LEU A 37 -1.80 -24.14 -20.33
C LEU A 37 -3.21 -24.12 -20.93
N MET A 38 -3.94 -23.01 -20.80
CA MET A 38 -5.23 -22.83 -21.47
C MET A 38 -5.10 -22.84 -22.99
N VAL A 39 -4.14 -22.11 -23.54
CA VAL A 39 -3.87 -22.07 -24.99
C VAL A 39 -3.45 -23.43 -25.51
N TYR A 40 -2.57 -24.13 -24.78
CA TYR A 40 -2.16 -25.50 -25.13
C TYR A 40 -3.34 -26.46 -25.11
N GLY A 41 -4.23 -26.37 -24.12
CA GLY A 41 -5.46 -27.16 -24.04
C GLY A 41 -6.34 -26.98 -25.29
N PHE A 42 -6.52 -25.72 -25.72
CA PHE A 42 -7.32 -25.37 -26.89
C PHE A 42 -6.68 -25.80 -28.22
N VAL A 43 -5.36 -25.64 -28.37
CA VAL A 43 -4.64 -25.98 -29.62
C VAL A 43 -4.45 -27.49 -29.77
N SER A 44 -4.27 -28.20 -28.67
CA SER A 44 -3.95 -29.64 -28.68
C SER A 44 -5.19 -30.53 -28.66
N ASP A 45 -6.40 -29.95 -28.70
CA ASP A 45 -7.69 -30.64 -28.64
C ASP A 45 -7.72 -31.69 -27.49
N THR A 46 -7.12 -31.31 -26.36
CA THR A 46 -6.96 -32.23 -25.22
C THR A 46 -8.32 -32.37 -24.54
N PRO A 47 -8.75 -33.60 -24.18
CA PRO A 47 -10.04 -33.80 -23.55
C PRO A 47 -10.13 -32.95 -22.28
N GLN A 48 -11.14 -32.10 -22.21
CA GLN A 48 -11.40 -31.22 -21.07
C GLN A 48 -11.48 -32.06 -19.80
N SER A 49 -10.41 -32.02 -19.01
CA SER A 49 -10.40 -32.64 -17.69
C SER A 49 -10.73 -31.57 -16.66
N ASP A 50 -11.65 -31.91 -15.74
CA ASP A 50 -12.02 -31.12 -14.57
C ASP A 50 -10.78 -30.60 -13.80
N THR A 51 -9.72 -31.39 -13.80
CA THR A 51 -8.43 -31.07 -13.18
C THR A 51 -7.70 -29.92 -13.88
N LEU A 52 -7.73 -29.86 -15.22
CA LEU A 52 -7.05 -28.83 -16.02
C LEU A 52 -7.78 -27.48 -15.92
N GLU A 53 -9.11 -27.51 -15.93
CA GLU A 53 -9.94 -26.31 -15.72
C GLU A 53 -9.80 -25.77 -14.29
N LYS A 54 -9.85 -26.62 -13.26
CA LYS A 54 -9.66 -26.17 -11.87
C LYS A 54 -8.26 -25.61 -11.61
N THR A 55 -7.22 -26.22 -12.17
CA THR A 55 -5.83 -25.74 -11.98
C THR A 55 -5.58 -24.43 -12.72
N SER A 56 -6.03 -24.29 -13.97
CA SER A 56 -5.93 -23.02 -14.71
C SER A 56 -6.69 -21.88 -14.03
N LEU A 57 -7.89 -22.15 -13.52
CA LEU A 57 -8.69 -21.15 -12.82
C LEU A 57 -8.07 -20.75 -11.48
N ALA A 58 -7.53 -21.70 -10.72
CA ALA A 58 -6.79 -21.42 -9.49
C ALA A 58 -5.51 -20.60 -9.76
N LEU A 59 -4.79 -20.92 -10.84
CA LEU A 59 -3.59 -20.20 -11.30
C LEU A 59 -3.88 -18.76 -11.76
N LEU A 60 -5.13 -18.43 -12.11
CA LEU A 60 -5.55 -17.07 -12.48
C LEU A 60 -6.12 -16.30 -11.29
N VAL A 61 -6.99 -16.93 -10.51
CA VAL A 61 -7.71 -16.26 -9.42
C VAL A 61 -6.80 -15.99 -8.23
N ALA A 62 -5.98 -16.96 -7.81
CA ALA A 62 -5.13 -16.80 -6.62
C ALA A 62 -4.12 -15.64 -6.77
N PRO A 63 -3.40 -15.50 -7.89
CA PRO A 63 -2.53 -14.35 -8.10
C PRO A 63 -3.28 -13.02 -8.17
N SER A 64 -4.47 -13.00 -8.79
CA SER A 64 -5.28 -11.78 -8.95
C SER A 64 -5.74 -11.22 -7.60
N VAL A 65 -6.16 -12.08 -6.67
CA VAL A 65 -6.55 -11.67 -5.32
C VAL A 65 -5.34 -11.11 -4.54
N VAL A 66 -4.19 -11.79 -4.65
CA VAL A 66 -2.96 -11.36 -3.99
C VAL A 66 -2.49 -10.01 -4.56
N VAL A 67 -2.49 -9.84 -5.88
CA VAL A 67 -2.15 -8.57 -6.54
C VAL A 67 -3.11 -7.45 -6.16
N GLY A 68 -4.42 -7.71 -6.07
CA GLY A 68 -5.40 -6.73 -5.62
C GLY A 68 -5.16 -6.25 -4.18
N TYR A 69 -4.91 -7.20 -3.27
CA TYR A 69 -4.61 -6.91 -1.86
C TYR A 69 -3.30 -6.11 -1.71
N PHE A 70 -2.23 -6.53 -2.40
CA PHE A 70 -0.95 -5.83 -2.38
C PHE A 70 -0.98 -4.50 -3.13
N GLY A 71 -1.74 -4.38 -4.21
CA GLY A 71 -1.91 -3.15 -4.97
C GLY A 71 -2.60 -2.05 -4.17
N GLY A 72 -3.62 -2.41 -3.39
CA GLY A 72 -4.26 -1.50 -2.43
C GLY A 72 -3.31 -1.00 -1.35
N LYS A 73 -2.46 -1.89 -0.82
CA LYS A 73 -1.37 -1.50 0.09
C LYS A 73 -0.35 -0.62 -0.62
N LEU A 74 0.15 -0.99 -1.80
CA LEU A 74 1.14 -0.20 -2.55
C LEU A 74 0.68 1.24 -2.82
N ARG A 75 -0.61 1.46 -3.12
CA ARG A 75 -1.18 2.80 -3.27
C ARG A 75 -1.04 3.65 -2.01
N ALA A 76 -1.24 3.06 -0.83
CA ALA A 76 -1.08 3.76 0.45
C ALA A 76 0.39 4.14 0.73
N TYR A 77 1.33 3.41 0.14
CA TYR A 77 2.77 3.65 0.27
C TYR A 77 3.30 4.68 -0.74
N ILE A 78 2.51 5.19 -1.68
CA ILE A 78 2.98 6.17 -2.69
C ILE A 78 3.74 7.33 -2.03
N ARG A 79 4.92 7.66 -2.60
CA ARG A 79 5.75 8.79 -2.16
C ARG A 79 4.99 10.11 -2.31
N LEU A 80 5.17 11.01 -1.36
CA LEU A 80 4.59 12.35 -1.46
C LEU A 80 5.15 13.14 -2.63
N ASN A 81 4.26 13.86 -3.32
CA ASN A 81 4.62 14.88 -4.30
C ASN A 81 5.30 16.08 -3.60
N PRO A 82 6.16 16.90 -4.24
CA PRO A 82 6.85 18.01 -3.59
C PRO A 82 5.91 19.02 -2.93
N ARG A 83 4.72 19.22 -3.50
CA ARG A 83 3.67 20.07 -2.91
C ARG A 83 3.17 19.52 -1.57
N GLN A 84 2.94 18.21 -1.50
CA GLN A 84 2.49 17.54 -0.28
C GLN A 84 3.60 17.53 0.78
N LYS A 85 4.87 17.36 0.36
CA LYS A 85 6.03 17.49 1.27
C LYS A 85 6.09 18.87 1.92
N LYS A 86 5.91 19.94 1.14
CA LYS A 86 5.87 21.31 1.68
C LYS A 86 4.75 21.51 2.71
N ILE A 87 3.56 20.99 2.44
CA ILE A 87 2.43 21.07 3.37
C ILE A 87 2.72 20.27 4.65
N LEU A 88 3.33 19.09 4.51
CA LEU A 88 3.74 18.30 5.67
C LEU A 88 4.80 19.01 6.52
N THR A 89 5.78 19.66 5.88
CA THR A 89 6.77 20.48 6.60
C THR A 89 6.12 21.65 7.35
N ASP A 90 5.14 22.32 6.74
CA ASP A 90 4.37 23.38 7.40
C ASP A 90 3.57 22.85 8.60
N LEU A 91 2.97 21.65 8.47
CA LEU A 91 2.28 20.98 9.58
C LEU A 91 3.23 20.56 10.70
N CYS A 92 4.45 20.09 10.38
CA CYS A 92 5.48 19.80 11.37
C CYS A 92 5.90 21.04 12.17
N LEU A 93 5.94 22.21 11.53
CA LEU A 93 6.26 23.47 12.21
C LEU A 93 5.13 23.93 13.14
N LYS A 94 3.87 23.64 12.78
CA LYS A 94 2.68 24.03 13.56
C LYS A 94 2.34 23.07 14.69
N HIS A 95 2.71 21.79 14.56
CA HIS A 95 2.33 20.75 15.51
C HIS A 95 3.54 19.86 15.88
N ALA A 96 3.94 19.94 17.16
CA ALA A 96 5.07 19.18 17.70
C ALA A 96 4.86 17.64 17.62
N GLU A 97 3.61 17.18 17.69
CA GLU A 97 3.27 15.75 17.56
C GLU A 97 3.55 15.23 16.15
N ILE A 98 3.18 16.01 15.12
CA ILE A 98 3.46 15.69 13.71
C ILE A 98 4.97 15.72 13.45
N SER A 99 5.68 16.70 14.02
CA SER A 99 7.15 16.76 13.97
C SER A 99 7.80 15.52 14.58
N THR A 100 7.31 15.08 15.75
CA THR A 100 7.83 13.90 16.45
C THR A 100 7.62 12.64 15.61
N TYR A 101 6.42 12.47 15.05
CA TYR A 101 6.12 11.36 14.15
C TYR A 101 6.99 11.36 12.89
N CYS A 102 7.13 12.51 12.22
CA CYS A 102 8.02 12.63 11.07
C CYS A 102 9.49 12.35 11.43
N GLY A 103 9.93 12.70 12.64
CA GLY A 103 11.24 12.35 13.16
C GLY A 103 11.43 10.85 13.37
N LEU A 104 10.41 10.14 13.86
CA LEU A 104 10.42 8.68 13.98
C LEU A 104 10.49 8.01 12.60
N VAL A 105 9.71 8.50 11.64
CA VAL A 105 9.73 8.04 10.25
C VAL A 105 11.12 8.26 9.62
N ALA A 106 11.76 9.41 9.87
CA ALA A 106 13.11 9.69 9.40
C ALA A 106 14.17 8.80 10.06
N LYS A 107 13.99 8.43 11.34
CA LYS A 107 14.87 7.46 12.05
C LYS A 107 14.78 6.06 11.46
N GLU A 108 13.63 5.67 10.93
CA GLU A 108 13.49 4.42 10.15
C GLU A 108 14.19 4.50 8.77
N GLY A 109 14.72 5.66 8.38
CA GLY A 109 15.44 5.86 7.13
C GLY A 109 14.53 6.01 5.91
N ARG A 110 13.25 6.31 6.11
CA ARG A 110 12.26 6.47 5.04
C ARG A 110 11.67 7.88 5.01
N GLU A 111 11.17 8.27 3.84
CA GLU A 111 10.33 9.45 3.72
C GLU A 111 8.90 9.11 4.17
N PRO A 112 8.13 10.10 4.64
CA PRO A 112 6.71 9.92 4.90
C PRO A 112 5.98 9.43 3.64
N ILE A 113 4.90 8.67 3.83
CA ILE A 113 4.05 8.16 2.74
C ILE A 113 2.73 8.93 2.65
N LEU A 114 2.04 8.81 1.51
CA LEU A 114 0.75 9.49 1.28
C LEU A 114 -0.27 9.20 2.40
N ALA A 115 -0.34 7.97 2.90
CA ALA A 115 -1.25 7.61 3.99
C ALA A 115 -0.93 8.35 5.30
N GLU A 116 0.35 8.61 5.58
CA GLU A 116 0.78 9.35 6.76
C GLU A 116 0.49 10.85 6.61
N TYR A 117 0.68 11.38 5.40
CA TYR A 117 0.27 12.74 5.09
C TYR A 117 -1.22 12.99 5.37
N HIS A 118 -2.08 12.08 4.91
CA HIS A 118 -3.51 12.17 5.19
C HIS A 118 -3.82 12.05 6.69
N ALA A 119 -3.18 11.12 7.40
CA ALA A 119 -3.34 11.00 8.85
C ALA A 119 -2.90 12.27 9.61
N CYS A 120 -1.81 12.91 9.20
CA CYS A 120 -1.35 14.18 9.76
C CYS A 120 -2.33 15.33 9.47
N GLN A 121 -2.94 15.36 8.28
CA GLN A 121 -3.98 16.36 7.96
C GLN A 121 -5.23 16.14 8.81
N ASP A 122 -5.74 14.90 8.87
CA ASP A 122 -6.94 14.55 9.62
C ASP A 122 -6.77 14.91 11.11
N TRP A 123 -5.60 14.60 11.68
CA TRP A 123 -5.30 14.96 13.07
C TRP A 123 -5.24 16.48 13.29
N ALA A 124 -4.59 17.22 12.39
CA ALA A 124 -4.52 18.68 12.50
C ALA A 124 -5.91 19.32 12.42
N GLU A 125 -6.78 18.79 11.56
CA GLU A 125 -8.17 19.22 11.44
C GLU A 125 -8.97 18.90 12.71
N ASP A 126 -8.85 17.69 13.25
CA ASP A 126 -9.49 17.26 14.51
C ASP A 126 -9.08 18.15 15.70
N VAL A 127 -7.79 18.48 15.82
CA VAL A 127 -7.30 19.38 16.86
C VAL A 127 -7.84 20.79 16.69
N SER A 128 -7.88 21.29 15.44
CA SER A 128 -8.46 22.61 15.16
C SER A 128 -9.94 22.68 15.51
N ASN A 129 -10.69 21.61 15.26
CA ASN A 129 -12.12 21.52 15.57
C ASN A 129 -12.37 21.43 17.08
N LYS A 130 -11.58 20.63 17.80
CA LYS A 130 -11.64 20.55 19.28
C LYS A 130 -11.35 21.91 19.92
N ARG A 131 -10.36 22.66 19.41
CA ARG A 131 -10.04 24.00 19.91
C ARG A 131 -11.20 24.99 19.71
N LYS A 132 -11.82 25.00 18.53
CA LYS A 132 -13.01 25.82 18.25
C LYS A 132 -14.21 25.47 19.12
N GLN A 133 -14.36 24.20 19.51
CA GLN A 133 -15.43 23.77 20.41
C GLN A 133 -15.15 24.17 21.87
N ALA A 134 -13.89 24.15 22.30
CA ALA A 134 -13.49 24.62 23.63
C ALA A 134 -13.64 26.14 23.78
N GLU A 135 -13.42 26.92 22.72
CA GLU A 135 -13.61 28.38 22.71
C GLU A 135 -15.09 28.82 22.65
N LYS A 136 -16.02 27.90 22.35
CA LYS A 136 -17.47 28.15 22.35
C LYS A 136 -18.17 27.79 23.66
N LYS A 137 -17.44 27.24 24.63
CA LYS A 137 -17.96 26.78 25.92
C LYS A 137 -17.54 27.74 27.02
#